data_AF-X1QFW5-F1
#
_entry.id   AF-X1QFW5-F1
#
_cell.length_a   1.000
_cell.length_b   1.000
_cell.length_c   1.000
_cell.angle_alpha   90.00
_cell.angle_beta   90.00
_cell.angle_gamma   90.00
#
_symmetry.space_group_name_H-M   'P 1'
#
loop_
_entity.id
_entity.type
_entity.pdbx_description
1 polymer ?
#
loop_
_entity_poly.entity_id
_entity_poly.type
_entity_poly.pdbx_seq_one_letter_code
_entity_poly.pdbx_strand_id
1 'polypeptide(L)'
;MIFDGRPIDEIADEELDAIVQEHVKERQHLEFKITVNYHDDDEKLELLHDIASLANGGGGYLIVGIRDDGQGRAAKFEPSSLGDIRNIARSIASLCQDHIRERIDGLEIRERNVKGNPLVIVRVPISAR
;
A
#
# COMPACT_ATOMS: atom_id res chain seq x y z
N MET A 1 2.37 7.70 -12.55
CA MET A 1 2.04 6.84 -11.39
C MET A 1 2.10 5.39 -11.87
N ILE A 2 2.55 4.41 -11.07
CA ILE A 2 2.88 3.06 -11.61
C ILE A 2 1.71 2.31 -12.28
N PHE A 3 0.47 2.52 -11.84
CA PHE A 3 -0.73 1.92 -12.43
C PHE A 3 -1.69 2.95 -13.02
N ASP A 4 -1.20 4.15 -13.35
CA ASP A 4 -2.00 5.26 -13.91
C ASP A 4 -3.24 5.63 -13.09
N GLY A 5 -3.22 5.34 -11.79
CA GLY A 5 -4.34 5.60 -10.89
C GLY A 5 -5.57 4.71 -11.15
N ARG A 6 -5.46 3.57 -11.84
CA ARG A 6 -6.56 2.62 -12.02
C ARG A 6 -7.07 2.02 -10.69
N PRO A 7 -8.37 1.68 -10.58
CA PRO A 7 -8.89 0.92 -9.44
C PRO A 7 -8.11 -0.37 -9.21
N ILE A 8 -8.00 -0.81 -7.95
CA ILE A 8 -7.17 -1.98 -7.61
C ILE A 8 -7.67 -3.24 -8.34
N ASP A 9 -8.97 -3.38 -8.52
CA ASP A 9 -9.60 -4.54 -9.18
C ASP A 9 -9.31 -4.60 -10.70
N GLU A 10 -8.79 -3.52 -11.30
CA GLU A 10 -8.37 -3.46 -12.71
C GLU A 10 -6.87 -3.72 -12.92
N ILE A 11 -6.09 -3.86 -11.84
CA ILE A 11 -4.66 -4.17 -11.90
C ILE A 11 -4.52 -5.69 -11.99
N ALA A 12 -3.83 -6.18 -13.02
CA ALA A 12 -3.61 -7.61 -13.20
C ALA A 12 -2.57 -8.15 -12.21
N ASP A 13 -2.66 -9.44 -11.85
CA ASP A 13 -1.69 -10.08 -10.95
C ASP A 13 -0.28 -10.06 -11.54
N GLU A 14 -0.15 -10.14 -12.88
CA GLU A 14 1.14 -10.04 -13.57
C GLU A 14 1.79 -8.67 -13.41
N GLU A 15 1.00 -7.59 -13.33
CA GLU A 15 1.51 -6.23 -13.11
C GLU A 15 2.01 -6.06 -11.68
N LEU A 16 1.33 -6.68 -10.71
CA LEU A 16 1.78 -6.71 -9.30
C LEU A 16 3.02 -7.58 -9.12
N ASP A 17 3.13 -8.69 -9.84
CA ASP A 17 4.33 -9.53 -9.86
C ASP A 17 5.53 -8.81 -10.50
N ALA A 18 5.30 -8.07 -11.60
CA ALA A 18 6.34 -7.31 -12.29
C ALA A 18 7.03 -6.29 -11.38
N ILE A 19 6.33 -5.71 -10.39
CA ILE A 19 6.94 -4.81 -9.40
C ILE A 19 8.17 -5.45 -8.74
N VAL A 20 8.06 -6.71 -8.34
CA VAL A 20 9.14 -7.45 -7.68
C VAL A 20 10.16 -7.93 -8.71
N GLN A 21 9.71 -8.46 -9.85
CA GLN A 21 10.61 -8.98 -10.89
C GLN A 21 11.52 -7.90 -11.51
N GLU A 22 11.00 -6.69 -11.65
CA GLU A 22 11.72 -5.55 -12.24
C GLU A 22 12.43 -4.68 -11.19
N HIS A 23 12.37 -5.05 -9.91
CA HIS A 23 12.93 -4.28 -8.80
C HIS A 23 12.50 -2.81 -8.84
N VAL A 24 11.19 -2.60 -9.03
CA VAL A 24 10.61 -1.25 -9.11
C VAL A 24 10.98 -0.48 -7.85
N LYS A 25 11.47 0.74 -8.07
CA LYS A 25 11.85 1.66 -6.99
C LYS A 25 10.64 2.46 -6.50
N GLU A 26 10.51 2.59 -5.19
CA GLU A 26 9.67 3.58 -4.52
C GLU A 26 9.96 4.97 -5.05
N ARG A 27 8.87 5.73 -5.16
CA ARG A 27 8.84 7.12 -5.63
C ARG A 27 7.63 7.79 -5.00
N GLN A 28 7.43 9.06 -5.33
CA GLN A 28 6.31 9.89 -4.87
C GLN A 28 4.90 9.25 -4.87
N HIS A 29 4.65 8.22 -5.69
CA HIS A 29 3.33 7.59 -5.82
C HIS A 29 3.33 6.09 -5.52
N LEU A 30 4.38 5.56 -4.91
CA LEU A 30 4.52 4.14 -4.61
C LEU A 30 5.35 3.93 -3.35
N GLU A 31 4.73 3.29 -2.36
CA GLU A 31 5.34 2.92 -1.08
C GLU A 31 5.21 1.40 -0.85
N PHE A 32 6.24 0.76 -0.29
CA PHE A 32 6.21 -0.64 0.11
C PHE A 32 6.28 -0.77 1.63
N LYS A 33 5.55 -1.76 2.17
CA LYS A 33 5.72 -2.20 3.55
C LYS A 33 5.70 -3.72 3.62
N ILE A 34 6.45 -4.29 4.55
CA ILE A 34 6.44 -5.73 4.80
C ILE A 34 5.13 -6.15 5.48
N THR A 35 4.74 -5.39 6.50
CA THR A 35 3.53 -5.61 7.30
C THR A 35 3.13 -4.27 7.94
N VAL A 36 2.06 -4.28 8.72
CA VAL A 36 1.59 -3.12 9.50
C VAL A 36 1.34 -3.58 10.93
N ASN A 37 2.11 -3.09 11.89
CA ASN A 37 1.80 -3.28 13.30
C ASN A 37 0.88 -2.17 13.83
N TYR A 38 -0.43 -2.39 13.70
CA TYR A 38 -1.45 -1.48 14.22
C TYR A 38 -1.60 -1.51 15.75
N HIS A 39 -0.66 -2.11 16.49
CA HIS A 39 -0.58 -1.97 17.95
C HIS A 39 0.55 -1.05 18.39
N ASP A 40 1.54 -0.83 17.53
CA ASP A 40 2.66 0.08 17.79
C ASP A 40 2.32 1.50 17.30
N ASP A 41 2.54 2.50 18.15
CA ASP A 41 2.13 3.87 17.85
C ASP A 41 3.03 4.55 16.80
N ASP A 42 4.32 4.21 16.77
CA ASP A 42 5.26 4.77 15.79
C ASP A 42 4.97 4.18 14.40
N GLU A 43 4.74 2.87 14.29
CA GLU A 43 4.37 2.22 13.02
C GLU A 43 3.00 2.69 12.49
N LYS A 44 2.01 2.91 13.38
CA LYS A 44 0.72 3.51 12.98
C LYS A 44 0.94 4.91 12.39
N LEU A 45 1.73 5.72 13.07
CA LEU A 45 1.99 7.10 12.66
C LEU A 45 2.72 7.13 11.31
N GLU A 46 3.70 6.25 11.12
CA GLU A 46 4.42 6.10 9.84
C GLU A 46 3.45 5.72 8.70
N LEU A 47 2.61 4.70 8.90
CA LEU A 47 1.59 4.31 7.92
C LEU A 47 0.67 5.48 7.54
N LEU A 48 0.18 6.22 8.53
CA LEU A 48 -0.70 7.37 8.31
C LEU A 48 0.02 8.50 7.58
N HIS A 49 1.31 8.72 7.88
CA HIS A 49 2.14 9.68 7.17
C HIS A 49 2.31 9.32 5.70
N ASP A 50 2.54 8.05 5.38
CA ASP A 50 2.70 7.61 3.98
C ASP A 50 1.40 7.81 3.20
N ILE A 51 0.26 7.39 3.76
CA ILE A 51 -1.06 7.56 3.12
C ILE A 51 -1.38 9.05 2.93
N ALA A 52 -1.12 9.89 3.94
CA ALA A 52 -1.31 11.34 3.83
C ALA A 52 -0.36 11.97 2.80
N SER A 53 0.89 11.50 2.72
CA SER A 53 1.88 11.97 1.75
C SER A 53 1.47 11.62 0.33
N LEU A 54 0.95 10.41 0.10
CA LEU A 54 0.35 10.03 -1.19
C LEU A 54 -0.85 10.91 -1.54
N ALA A 55 -1.76 11.16 -0.59
CA ALA A 55 -2.93 12.00 -0.82
C ALA A 55 -2.54 13.43 -1.22
N ASN A 56 -1.61 14.04 -0.48
CA ASN A 56 -1.09 15.37 -0.77
C ASN A 56 -0.20 15.41 -2.02
N GLY A 57 0.43 14.29 -2.35
CA GLY A 57 1.38 14.13 -3.44
C GLY A 57 0.74 13.86 -4.81
N GLY A 58 -0.59 13.87 -4.91
CA GLY A 58 -1.32 13.59 -6.16
C GLY A 58 -1.71 12.12 -6.34
N GLY A 59 -1.96 11.41 -5.23
CA GLY A 59 -2.37 10.01 -5.20
C GLY A 59 -1.21 9.03 -5.33
N GLY A 60 -1.54 7.73 -5.29
CA GLY A 60 -0.58 6.65 -5.48
C GLY A 60 -1.03 5.34 -4.85
N TYR A 61 -0.06 4.46 -4.62
CA TYR A 61 -0.29 3.13 -4.06
C TYR A 61 0.66 2.86 -2.91
N LEU A 62 0.13 2.26 -1.84
CA LEU A 62 0.93 1.62 -0.79
C LEU A 62 0.64 0.13 -0.85
N ILE A 63 1.69 -0.69 -0.94
CA ILE A 63 1.59 -2.15 -1.07
C ILE A 63 2.24 -2.82 0.13
N VAL A 64 1.41 -3.49 0.93
CA VAL A 64 1.84 -4.28 2.10
C VAL A 64 2.06 -5.73 1.69
N GLY A 65 3.16 -6.33 2.17
CA GLY A 65 3.59 -7.69 1.86
C GLY A 65 4.83 -7.75 0.95
N ILE A 66 5.44 -6.60 0.64
CA ILE A 66 6.66 -6.50 -0.16
C ILE A 66 7.79 -5.96 0.72
N ARG A 67 8.96 -6.60 0.65
CA ARG A 67 10.21 -6.13 1.25
C ARG A 67 11.03 -5.40 0.19
N ASP A 68 11.56 -4.23 0.53
CA ASP A 68 12.54 -3.54 -0.31
C ASP A 68 14.00 -3.99 -0.04
N ASP A 69 14.93 -3.58 -0.90
CA ASP A 69 16.37 -3.94 -0.86
C ASP A 69 17.22 -3.08 0.10
N GLY A 70 16.59 -2.25 0.94
CA GLY A 70 17.23 -1.22 1.77
C GLY A 70 17.54 0.08 1.00
N GLN A 71 17.25 0.13 -0.30
CA GLN A 71 17.37 1.32 -1.15
C GLN A 71 16.03 1.69 -1.79
N GLY A 72 14.92 1.14 -1.26
CA GLY A 72 13.56 1.37 -1.72
C GLY A 72 13.20 0.67 -3.02
N ARG A 73 13.91 -0.40 -3.44
CA ARG A 73 13.46 -1.23 -4.58
C ARG A 73 12.80 -2.50 -4.10
N ALA A 74 11.65 -2.85 -4.67
CA ALA A 74 10.97 -4.11 -4.38
C ALA A 74 11.92 -5.30 -4.59
N ALA A 75 12.26 -6.01 -3.51
CA ALA A 75 13.22 -7.10 -3.53
C ALA A 75 12.52 -8.46 -3.60
N LYS A 76 11.47 -8.65 -2.80
CA LYS A 76 10.70 -9.89 -2.74
C LYS A 76 9.36 -9.70 -2.02
N PHE A 77 8.43 -10.61 -2.30
CA PHE A 77 7.29 -10.84 -1.42
C PHE A 77 7.75 -11.39 -0.06
N GLU A 78 7.08 -11.00 1.02
CA GLU A 78 7.40 -11.41 2.40
C GLU A 78 6.15 -11.98 3.11
N PRO A 79 5.59 -13.10 2.62
CA PRO A 79 4.34 -13.66 3.14
C PRO A 79 4.45 -14.14 4.60
N SER A 80 5.64 -14.53 5.05
CA SER A 80 5.89 -15.00 6.42
C SER A 80 5.76 -13.91 7.48
N SER A 81 5.98 -12.65 7.12
CA SER A 81 5.83 -11.52 8.03
C SER A 81 4.44 -10.89 7.95
N LEU A 82 3.65 -11.27 6.94
CA LEU A 82 2.31 -10.76 6.74
C LEU A 82 1.32 -11.60 7.54
N GLY A 83 0.58 -10.94 8.44
CA GLY A 83 -0.47 -11.58 9.23
C GLY A 83 -1.75 -11.80 8.41
N ASP A 84 -2.89 -11.82 9.10
CA ASP A 84 -4.20 -11.87 8.44
C ASP A 84 -4.46 -10.57 7.65
N ILE A 85 -4.38 -10.67 6.32
CA ILE A 85 -4.56 -9.54 5.40
C ILE A 85 -5.94 -8.88 5.52
N ARG A 86 -6.98 -9.61 5.94
CA ARG A 86 -8.32 -9.04 6.22
C ARG A 86 -8.28 -8.13 7.43
N ASN A 87 -7.55 -8.53 8.46
CA ASN A 87 -7.38 -7.72 9.66
C ASN A 87 -6.53 -6.50 9.35
N ILE A 88 -5.43 -6.66 8.62
CA ILE A 88 -4.57 -5.55 8.19
C ILE A 88 -5.39 -4.54 7.37
N ALA A 89 -6.10 -4.98 6.33
CA ALA A 89 -6.91 -4.09 5.49
C ALA A 89 -7.97 -3.32 6.31
N ARG A 90 -8.67 -4.00 7.23
CA ARG A 90 -9.65 -3.37 8.13
C ARG A 90 -9.00 -2.38 9.10
N SER A 91 -7.85 -2.73 9.67
CA SER A 91 -7.11 -1.86 10.58
C SER A 91 -6.61 -0.60 9.88
N ILE A 92 -6.06 -0.72 8.67
CA ILE A 92 -5.66 0.45 7.87
C ILE A 92 -6.87 1.36 7.61
N ALA A 93 -8.02 0.78 7.23
CA ALA A 93 -9.25 1.55 7.00
C ALA A 93 -9.70 2.31 8.27
N SER A 94 -9.71 1.64 9.44
CA SER A 94 -10.06 2.26 10.72
C SER A 94 -9.09 3.39 11.06
N LEU A 95 -7.77 3.13 10.99
CA LEU A 95 -6.75 4.13 11.30
C LEU A 95 -6.90 5.39 10.43
N CYS A 96 -7.14 5.22 9.12
CA CYS A 96 -7.37 6.34 8.23
C CYS A 96 -8.63 7.13 8.64
N GLN A 97 -9.72 6.43 8.96
CA GLN A 97 -10.97 7.06 9.38
C GLN A 97 -10.84 7.80 10.72
N ASP A 98 -10.05 7.26 11.65
CA ASP A 98 -9.92 7.78 13.01
C ASP A 98 -8.94 8.95 13.10
N HIS A 99 -7.91 8.96 12.25
CA HIS A 99 -6.78 9.89 12.38
C HIS A 99 -6.59 10.86 11.20
N ILE A 100 -7.15 10.59 10.02
CA ILE A 100 -7.09 11.52 8.89
C ILE A 100 -8.36 12.38 8.87
N ARG A 101 -8.20 13.64 9.29
CA ARG A 101 -9.32 14.58 9.48
C ARG A 101 -10.07 14.89 8.20
N GLU A 102 -9.36 15.11 7.10
CA GLU A 102 -9.94 15.30 5.77
C GLU A 102 -10.06 13.93 5.10
N ARG A 103 -11.30 13.43 4.97
CA ARG A 103 -11.53 12.10 4.42
C ARG A 103 -10.98 12.04 3.00
N ILE A 104 -10.24 10.96 2.72
CA ILE A 104 -9.73 10.68 1.38
C ILE A 104 -10.86 10.01 0.59
N ASP A 105 -11.65 10.82 -0.12
CA ASP A 105 -12.74 10.33 -0.96
C ASP A 105 -12.20 9.43 -2.07
N GLY A 106 -12.69 8.20 -2.16
CA GLY A 106 -12.24 7.21 -3.14
C GLY A 106 -11.01 6.40 -2.72
N LEU A 107 -10.61 6.44 -1.44
CA LEU A 107 -9.61 5.53 -0.89
C LEU A 107 -10.07 4.06 -1.08
N GLU A 108 -9.27 3.26 -1.78
CA GLU A 108 -9.54 1.83 -1.94
C GLU A 108 -8.51 1.03 -1.16
N ILE A 109 -8.99 0.05 -0.40
CA ILE A 109 -8.15 -0.92 0.29
C ILE A 109 -8.65 -2.30 -0.12
N ARG A 110 -7.76 -3.11 -0.70
CA ARG A 110 -8.09 -4.45 -1.20
C ARG A 110 -7.00 -5.43 -0.85
N GLU A 111 -7.44 -6.63 -0.51
CA GLU A 111 -6.58 -7.80 -0.38
C GLU A 111 -6.36 -8.40 -1.77
N ARG A 112 -5.13 -8.85 -2.04
CA ARG A 112 -4.80 -9.60 -3.26
C ARG A 112 -3.96 -10.82 -2.90
N ASN A 113 -4.01 -11.83 -3.75
CA ASN A 113 -3.11 -12.98 -3.66
C ASN A 113 -2.43 -13.15 -5.02
N VAL A 114 -1.14 -12.84 -5.09
CA VAL A 114 -0.36 -12.85 -6.33
C VAL A 114 0.60 -14.04 -6.28
N LYS A 115 0.34 -15.05 -7.11
CA LYS A 115 1.13 -16.31 -7.15
C LYS A 115 1.30 -16.98 -5.77
N GLY A 116 0.27 -16.93 -4.92
CA GLY A 116 0.32 -17.49 -3.57
C GLY A 116 0.82 -16.51 -2.50
N ASN A 117 1.26 -15.32 -2.88
CA ASN A 117 1.71 -14.29 -1.94
C ASN A 117 0.53 -13.37 -1.58
N PRO A 118 0.06 -13.38 -0.32
CA PRO A 118 -0.93 -12.43 0.15
C PRO A 118 -0.36 -11.01 0.16
N LEU A 119 -1.19 -10.04 -0.21
CA LEU A 119 -0.88 -8.60 -0.24
C LEU A 119 -2.09 -7.80 0.26
N VAL A 120 -1.82 -6.62 0.80
CA VAL A 120 -2.84 -5.57 0.98
C VAL A 120 -2.41 -4.36 0.17
N ILE A 121 -3.29 -3.90 -0.72
CA ILE A 121 -3.05 -2.74 -1.56
C ILE A 121 -3.96 -1.61 -1.09
N VAL A 122 -3.37 -0.45 -0.86
CA VAL A 122 -4.06 0.81 -0.60
C VAL A 122 -3.85 1.70 -1.81
N ARG A 123 -4.93 2.04 -2.51
CA ARG A 123 -4.92 3.05 -3.58
C ARG A 123 -5.45 4.34 -3.01
N VAL A 124 -4.58 5.35 -3.04
CA VAL A 124 -4.93 6.74 -2.73
C VAL A 124 -5.24 7.44 -4.05
N PRO A 125 -6.49 7.91 -4.27
CA PRO A 125 -6.85 8.53 -5.53
C PRO A 125 -6.16 9.89 -5.71
N ILE A 126 -6.11 10.35 -6.95
CA ILE A 126 -5.73 11.73 -7.25
C ILE A 126 -6.83 12.63 -6.71
N SER A 127 -6.49 13.56 -5.81
CA SER A 127 -7.47 14.54 -5.32
C SER A 127 -8.09 15.29 -6.49
N ALA A 128 -9.41 15.21 -6.61
CA ALA A 128 -10.15 16.09 -7.51
C ALA A 128 -10.02 17.51 -6.98
N ARG A 129 -9.39 18.38 -7.77
CA ARG A 129 -9.25 19.81 -7.46
C ARG A 129 -10.58 20.52 -7.45
#